data_AF-A3IXW5-F1
#
_entry.id   AF-A3IXW5-F1
#
_cell.length_a   1.000
_cell.length_b   1.000
_cell.length_c   1.000
_cell.angle_alpha   90.00
_cell.angle_beta   90.00
_cell.angle_gamma   90.00
#
_symmetry.space_group_name_H-M   'P 1'
#
loop_
_entity.id
_entity.type
_entity.pdbx_description
1 polymer ?
#
loop_
_entity_poly.entity_id
_entity_poly.type
_entity_poly.pdbx_seq_one_letter_code
_entity_poly.pdbx_strand_id
1 'polypeptide(L)' 'MSKVKNLKKSLGEYMDQLSEPNLELVYEFMSNLAEKEREEATAELLEIPDLLDDIKLAKQDIEQGELTDWRDVRTDV' A
#
# COMPACT_ATOMS: atom_id res chain seq x y z
N MET A 1 -6.96 -21.37 6.06
CA MET A 1 -5.94 -20.31 5.86
C MET A 1 -6.21 -19.62 4.53
N SER A 2 -6.02 -18.30 4.42
CA SER A 2 -6.29 -17.53 3.19
C SER A 2 -5.37 -17.96 2.04
N LYS A 3 -5.90 -18.02 0.81
CA LYS A 3 -5.19 -18.36 -0.43
C LYS A 3 -3.89 -17.55 -0.60
N VAL A 4 -3.90 -16.28 -0.20
CA VAL A 4 -2.73 -15.38 -0.23
C VAL A 4 -1.64 -15.82 0.75
N LYS A 5 -2.01 -16.28 1.94
CA LYS A 5 -1.04 -16.78 2.93
C LYS A 5 -0.33 -18.03 2.43
N ASN A 6 -1.04 -18.92 1.73
CA ASN A 6 -0.45 -20.11 1.13
C ASN A 6 0.51 -19.75 0.00
N LEU A 7 0.16 -18.78 -0.85
CA LEU A 7 1.03 -18.31 -1.93
C LEU A 7 2.33 -17.71 -1.40
N LYS A 8 2.27 -16.82 -0.40
CA LYS A 8 3.46 -16.21 0.22
C LYS A 8 4.39 -17.27 0.82
N LYS A 9 3.80 -18.28 1.47
CA LYS A 9 4.56 -19.40 2.04
C LYS A 9 5.29 -20.18 0.94
N SER A 10 4.60 -20.59 -0.12
CA SER A 10 5.20 -21.36 -1.21
C SER A 10 6.28 -20.56 -1.96
N LEU A 11 6.11 -19.25 -2.13
CA LEU A 11 7.17 -18.40 -2.69
C LEU A 11 8.43 -18.39 -1.82
N GLY A 12 8.27 -18.31 -0.49
CA GLY A 12 9.39 -18.44 0.46
C GLY A 12 10.15 -19.75 0.26
N GLU A 13 9.42 -20.87 0.24
CA GLU A 13 9.99 -22.20 0.05
C GLU A 13 10.75 -22.36 -1.28
N TYR A 14 10.33 -21.68 -2.35
CA TYR A 14 11.05 -21.68 -3.63
C TYR A 14 12.27 -20.77 -3.61
N MET A 15 12.20 -19.60 -2.97
CA MET A 15 13.34 -18.69 -2.84
C MET A 15 14.50 -19.34 -2.09
N ASP A 16 14.21 -20.13 -1.05
CA ASP A 16 15.23 -20.85 -0.26
C ASP A 16 16.05 -21.87 -1.09
N GLN A 17 15.57 -22.25 -2.28
CA GLN A 17 16.22 -23.24 -3.16
C GLN A 17 17.03 -22.61 -4.30
N LEU A 18 16.97 -21.28 -4.45
CA LEU A 18 17.64 -20.57 -5.53
C LEU A 18 19.12 -20.33 -5.22
N SER A 19 19.93 -20.30 -6.29
CA SER A 19 21.30 -19.81 -6.19
C SER A 19 21.33 -18.28 -5.99
N GLU A 20 22.42 -17.76 -5.45
CA GLU A 20 22.62 -16.32 -5.23
C GLU A 20 22.35 -15.45 -6.48
N PRO A 21 22.85 -15.76 -7.69
CA PRO A 21 22.54 -14.96 -8.88
C PRO A 21 21.05 -14.96 -9.26
N ASN A 22 20.35 -16.07 -9.00
CA ASN A 22 18.92 -16.16 -9.25
C ASN A 22 18.10 -15.42 -8.19
N LEU A 23 18.59 -15.37 -6.94
CA LEU A 23 17.99 -14.55 -5.88
C LEU A 23 18.11 -13.05 -6.18
N GLU A 24 19.25 -12.60 -6.69
CA GLU A 24 19.44 -11.20 -7.13
C GLU A 24 18.45 -10.82 -8.23
N LEU A 25 18.28 -11.68 -9.24
CA LEU A 25 17.31 -11.45 -10.31
C LEU A 25 15.87 -11.38 -9.77
N VAL A 26 15.50 -12.29 -8.86
CA VAL A 26 14.17 -12.28 -8.23
C VAL A 26 13.96 -11.02 -7.40
N TYR A 27 14.99 -10.56 -6.67
CA TYR A 27 14.95 -9.33 -5.89
C TYR A 27 14.70 -8.10 -6.79
N GLU A 28 15.44 -7.97 -7.88
CA GLU A 28 15.25 -6.86 -8.83
C GLU A 28 13.84 -6.88 -9.43
N PHE A 29 13.35 -8.07 -9.81
CA PHE A 29 12.02 -8.22 -10.38
C PHE A 29 10.92 -7.85 -9.38
N MET A 30 11.00 -8.36 -8.14
CA MET A 30 10.02 -8.06 -7.09
C MET A 30 10.05 -6.59 -6.67
N SER A 31 11.23 -5.98 -6.62
CA SER A 31 11.39 -4.56 -6.30
C SER A 31 10.70 -3.68 -7.36
N ASN A 32 10.90 -4.00 -8.65
CA ASN A 32 10.23 -3.30 -9.74
C ASN A 32 8.70 -3.45 -9.69
N LEU A 33 8.18 -4.64 -9.36
CA LEU A 33 6.74 -4.84 -9.22
C LEU A 33 6.15 -4.04 -8.06
N ALA A 34 6.81 -4.05 -6.90
CA ALA A 34 6.34 -3.30 -5.74
C ALA A 34 6.43 -1.77 -5.95
N GLU A 35 7.45 -1.31 -6.69
CA GLU A 35 7.57 0.08 -7.13
C GLU A 35 6.40 0.45 -8.02
N LYS A 36 6.12 -0.37 -9.05
CA LYS A 36 5.04 -0.14 -9.99
C LYS A 36 3.66 -0.13 -9.32
N GLU A 37 3.36 -1.08 -8.43
CA GLU A 37 2.11 -1.06 -7.66
C GLU A 37 1.98 0.21 -6.82
N ARG A 38 3.09 0.71 -6.27
CA ARG A 38 3.11 1.98 -5.52
C ARG A 38 2.91 3.19 -6.42
N GLU A 39 3.54 3.21 -7.59
CA GLU A 39 3.39 4.28 -8.59
C GLU A 39 1.96 4.31 -9.14
N GLU A 40 1.38 3.17 -9.49
CA GLU A 40 -0.01 3.05 -9.94
C GLU A 40 -0.99 3.56 -8.88
N ALA A 41 -0.83 3.12 -7.61
CA ALA A 41 -1.66 3.62 -6.51
C ALA A 41 -1.48 5.13 -6.27
N THR A 42 -0.27 5.66 -6.47
CA THR A 42 -0.01 7.11 -6.34
C THR A 42 -0.60 7.89 -7.52
N ALA A 43 -0.54 7.34 -8.73
CA ALA A 43 -1.12 7.95 -9.92
C ALA A 43 -2.64 8.05 -9.81
N GLU A 44 -3.32 6.98 -9.36
CA GLU A 44 -4.76 6.99 -9.09
C GLU A 44 -5.16 8.09 -8.08
N LEU A 45 -4.35 8.30 -7.04
CA LEU A 45 -4.58 9.39 -6.07
C LEU A 45 -4.38 10.76 -6.71
N LEU A 46 -3.35 10.94 -7.53
CA LEU A 46 -3.07 12.22 -8.21
C LEU A 46 -4.11 12.58 -9.28
N GLU A 47 -4.88 11.61 -9.78
CA GLU A 47 -6.02 11.86 -10.68
C GLU A 47 -7.24 12.42 -9.96
N ILE A 48 -7.32 12.32 -8.63
CA ILE A 48 -8.43 12.88 -7.85
C ILE A 48 -8.32 14.42 -7.86
N PRO A 49 -9.31 15.13 -8.42
CA PRO A 49 -9.32 16.59 -8.43
C PRO A 49 -9.21 17.15 -7.02
N ASP A 50 -8.41 18.20 -6.85
CA ASP A 50 -8.23 18.97 -5.61
C ASP A 50 -7.72 18.17 -4.39
N LEU A 51 -7.34 16.88 -4.55
CA LEU A 51 -6.92 16.02 -3.43
C LEU A 51 -5.80 16.62 -2.57
N LEU A 52 -4.81 17.26 -3.19
CA LEU A 52 -3.70 17.85 -2.45
C LEU A 52 -4.12 19.05 -1.60
N ASP A 53 -5.09 19.83 -2.10
CA ASP A 53 -5.66 20.95 -1.35
C ASP A 53 -6.56 20.42 -0.21
N ASP A 54 -7.35 19.37 -0.46
CA ASP A 54 -8.14 18.68 0.56
C ASP A 54 -7.25 18.09 1.67
N ILE A 55 -6.13 17.45 1.32
CA ILE A 55 -5.15 16.93 2.30
C ILE A 55 -4.55 18.08 3.12
N LYS A 56 -4.31 19.24 2.50
CA LYS A 56 -3.76 20.41 3.19
C LYS A 56 -4.77 20.99 4.17
N LEU A 57 -6.04 21.10 3.79
CA LEU A 57 -7.12 21.53 4.67
C LEU A 57 -7.29 20.55 5.84
N ALA A 58 -7.36 19.25 5.57
CA ALA A 58 -7.48 18.23 6.61
C ALA A 58 -6.35 18.29 7.65
N LYS A 59 -5.11 18.63 7.22
CA LYS A 59 -4.00 18.85 8.17
C LYS A 59 -4.23 20.06 9.07
N GLN A 60 -4.81 21.13 8.55
CA GLN A 60 -5.16 22.31 9.33
C GLN A 60 -6.28 22.01 10.33
N ASP A 61 -7.28 21.23 9.93
CA ASP A 61 -8.39 20.80 10.79
C ASP A 61 -7.87 19.96 11.96
N ILE A 62 -6.92 19.03 11.70
CA ILE A 62 -6.24 18.25 12.74
C ILE A 62 -5.51 19.16 13.74
N GLU A 63 -4.75 20.14 13.26
CA GLU A 63 -4.02 21.08 14.10
C GLU A 63 -4.96 21.96 14.95
N GLN A 64 -6.13 22.27 14.44
CA GLN A 64 -7.17 23.07 15.12
C GLN A 64 -8.08 22.22 16.03
N GLY A 65 -7.92 20.89 16.00
CA GLY A 65 -8.76 19.96 16.76
C GLY A 65 -10.17 19.79 16.18
N GLU A 66 -10.39 20.18 14.93
CA GLU A 66 -11.65 20.04 14.19
C GLU A 66 -11.81 18.61 13.68
N LEU A 67 -12.01 17.68 14.62
CA LEU A 67 -12.12 16.24 14.35
C LEU A 67 -13.54 15.75 14.66
N THR A 68 -14.01 14.76 13.89
CA THR A 68 -15.26 14.05 14.17
C THR A 68 -14.94 12.67 14.75
N ASP A 69 -15.62 12.23 15.81
CA ASP A 69 -15.48 10.86 16.31
C ASP A 69 -15.98 9.89 15.24
N TRP A 70 -15.19 8.86 14.93
CA TRP A 70 -15.53 7.89 13.89
C TRP A 70 -16.86 7.16 14.18
N ARG A 71 -17.27 7.08 15.45
CA ARG A 71 -18.58 6.52 15.85
C ARG A 71 -19.76 7.36 15.37
N ASP A 72 -19.56 8.66 15.18
CA ASP A 72 -20.58 9.57 14.66
C ASP A 72 -20.64 9.54 13.13
N VAL A 73 -19.57 9.06 12.47
CA VAL A 73 -19.48 8.93 11.01
C VAL A 73 -19.98 7.58 10.52
N ARG A 74 -19.77 6.52 11.30
CA ARG A 74 -20.02 5.14 10.88
C ARG A 74 -21.31 4.61 11.50
N THR A 75 -22.27 4.23 10.67
CA THR A 75 -23.62 3.79 11.09
C THR A 75 -23.82 2.27 11.11
N ASP A 76 -22.83 1.49 10.66
CA ASP A 76 -22.88 0.03 10.50
C ASP A 76 -22.07 -0.74 11.56
N VAL A 77 -21.78 -0.13 12.71
CA VAL A 77 -21.05 -0.75 13.83
C VAL A 77 -21.93 -1.18 14.98
#